data_AF-A0A7C7DQX9-F1
#
_entry.id   AF-A0A7C7DQX9-F1
#
_cell.length_a   1.000
_cell.length_b   1.000
_cell.length_c   1.000
_cell.angle_alpha   90.00
_cell.angle_beta   90.00
_cell.angle_gamma   90.00
#
_symmetry.space_group_name_H-M   'P 1'
#
loop_
_entity.id
_entity.type
_entity.pdbx_description
1 polymer ?
#
loop_
_entity_poly.entity_id
_entity_poly.type
_entity_poly.pdbx_seq_one_letter_code
_entity_poly.pdbx_strand_id
1 'polypeptide(L)'
;EHHHYRDYIERFVNYQGTQLGYVSGRVMGAIVYSLVGAELDEVTSLADYYPRASVADLQRTLDNLIQHTCSHWYENREQPRRTRNLVELYQKALHIHTWDKIWQGMAHIYPAVDAPTLAFPGVEGEFHNPKRWLDANHYAVYLPVWLATTHGDLNEHNILVTRDNRTWLIDFYRTGTGHILRDLVELECAIKFNLAGMTDLTRCQRFEATLLQQARLDQPVTLPENDPDAKALAVILHLRSLGSDFTGPGMREYNTALLLHTLYMLSLDFLAEADDSGRLRLLLSAAMITATL
;
A
#
# COMPACT_ATOMS: atom_id res chain seq x y z
N GLU A 1 2.00 -16.59 11.11
CA GLU A 1 1.96 -17.21 9.77
C GLU A 1 1.10 -18.48 9.72
N HIS A 2 1.53 -19.65 10.19
CA HIS A 2 0.72 -20.89 10.10
C HIS A 2 -0.69 -20.79 10.71
N HIS A 3 -0.84 -20.09 11.84
CA HIS A 3 -2.16 -19.83 12.44
C HIS A 3 -3.05 -18.96 11.56
N HIS A 4 -2.53 -17.84 11.06
CA HIS A 4 -3.25 -16.94 10.15
C HIS A 4 -3.59 -17.62 8.82
N TYR A 5 -2.66 -18.43 8.28
CA TYR A 5 -2.92 -19.25 7.11
C TYR A 5 -4.14 -20.16 7.29
N ARG A 6 -4.20 -20.90 8.40
CA ARG A 6 -5.34 -21.80 8.68
C ARG A 6 -6.66 -21.07 8.88
N ASP A 7 -6.64 -19.92 9.55
CA ASP A 7 -7.87 -19.20 9.89
C ASP A 7 -8.43 -18.37 8.74
N TYR A 8 -7.56 -17.86 7.87
CA TYR A 8 -7.93 -16.89 6.83
C TYR A 8 -7.67 -17.35 5.39
N ILE A 9 -6.90 -18.42 5.17
CA ILE A 9 -6.52 -18.88 3.81
C ILE A 9 -7.04 -20.29 3.52
N GLU A 10 -6.81 -21.24 4.41
CA GLU A 10 -7.25 -22.65 4.28
C GLU A 10 -8.78 -22.77 4.12
N ARG A 11 -9.55 -21.77 4.56
CA ARG A 11 -11.02 -21.75 4.45
C ARG A 11 -11.54 -21.20 3.11
N PHE A 12 -10.68 -20.58 2.31
CA PHE A 12 -11.04 -19.89 1.06
C PHE A 12 -10.31 -20.48 -0.16
N VAL A 13 -9.96 -21.78 -0.12
CA VAL A 13 -9.19 -22.46 -1.18
C VAL A 13 -9.89 -22.30 -2.53
N ASN A 14 -9.32 -21.42 -3.36
CA ASN A 14 -9.64 -21.30 -4.78
C ASN A 14 -8.71 -22.19 -5.61
N TYR A 15 -9.05 -22.35 -6.90
CA TYR A 15 -8.21 -23.04 -7.89
C TYR A 15 -6.80 -22.44 -8.04
N GLN A 16 -6.56 -21.22 -7.54
CA GLN A 16 -5.26 -20.52 -7.45
C GLN A 16 -4.91 -20.25 -5.97
N GLY A 17 -4.74 -21.31 -5.19
CA GLY A 17 -4.40 -21.23 -3.77
C GLY A 17 -2.92 -21.46 -3.50
N THR A 18 -2.38 -20.76 -2.50
CA THR A 18 -1.08 -21.10 -1.91
C THR A 18 -1.32 -22.10 -0.77
N GLN A 19 -0.62 -23.24 -0.80
CA GLN A 19 -0.60 -24.22 0.29
C GLN A 19 0.66 -24.06 1.15
N LEU A 20 0.47 -23.99 2.46
CA LEU A 20 1.56 -23.83 3.42
C LEU A 20 1.96 -25.19 4.01
N GLY A 21 3.20 -25.59 3.77
CA GLY A 21 3.86 -26.73 4.40
C GLY A 21 5.02 -26.29 5.27
N TYR A 22 5.56 -27.22 6.04
CA TYR A 22 6.76 -27.01 6.85
C TYR A 22 7.69 -28.20 6.72
N VAL A 23 8.98 -27.93 6.51
CA VAL A 23 10.04 -28.93 6.50
C VAL A 23 11.07 -28.55 7.56
N SER A 24 11.46 -29.51 8.39
CA SER A 24 12.54 -29.32 9.38
C SER A 24 13.71 -30.24 9.11
N GLY A 25 14.91 -29.66 9.16
CA GLY A 25 16.18 -30.35 9.31
C GLY A 25 16.74 -30.13 10.71
N ARG A 26 17.89 -30.74 11.00
CA ARG A 26 18.54 -30.65 12.33
C ARG A 26 18.98 -29.24 12.72
N VAL A 27 19.19 -28.36 11.75
CA VAL A 27 19.76 -27.01 11.94
C VAL A 27 18.92 -25.91 11.29
N MET A 28 17.87 -26.24 10.54
CA MET A 28 17.04 -25.25 9.85
C MET A 28 15.61 -25.78 9.68
N GLY A 29 14.63 -24.90 9.85
CA GLY A 29 13.27 -25.10 9.39
C GLY A 29 13.00 -24.24 8.17
N ALA A 30 12.20 -24.74 7.24
CA ALA A 30 11.75 -24.03 6.07
C ALA A 30 10.23 -24.08 5.98
N ILE A 31 9.64 -22.96 5.58
CA ILE A 31 8.24 -22.90 5.17
C ILE A 31 8.21 -23.21 3.68
N VAL A 32 7.33 -24.13 3.29
CA VAL A 32 7.19 -24.56 1.89
C VAL A 32 5.88 -24.03 1.36
N TYR A 33 5.95 -23.26 0.28
CA TYR A 33 4.78 -22.81 -0.46
C TYR A 33 4.55 -23.73 -1.65
N SER A 34 3.37 -24.33 -1.74
CA SER A 34 2.92 -25.08 -2.92
C SER A 34 1.85 -24.26 -3.64
N LEU A 35 2.17 -23.82 -4.85
CA LEU A 35 1.32 -22.95 -5.66
C LEU A 35 0.41 -23.83 -6.53
N VAL A 36 -0.85 -23.96 -6.16
CA VAL A 36 -1.79 -24.84 -6.87
C VAL A 36 -1.98 -24.31 -8.30
N GLY A 37 -1.63 -25.14 -9.29
CA GLY A 37 -1.80 -24.84 -10.71
C GLY A 37 -0.72 -23.94 -11.34
N ALA A 38 0.37 -23.65 -10.64
CA ALA A 38 1.51 -22.90 -11.19
C ALA A 38 2.60 -23.85 -11.73
N GLU A 39 3.21 -23.48 -12.86
CA GLU A 39 4.48 -24.06 -13.31
C GLU A 39 5.63 -23.26 -12.68
N LEU A 40 6.39 -23.91 -11.79
CA LEU A 40 7.33 -23.24 -10.88
C LEU A 40 8.49 -22.51 -11.59
N ASP A 41 8.86 -22.93 -12.79
CA ASP A 41 9.89 -22.32 -13.63
C ASP A 41 9.46 -20.99 -14.28
N GLU A 42 8.20 -20.59 -14.09
CA GLU A 42 7.63 -19.36 -14.65
C GLU A 42 7.13 -18.36 -13.61
N VAL A 43 7.43 -18.57 -12.32
CA VAL A 43 6.97 -17.71 -11.21
C VAL A 43 8.06 -16.72 -10.78
N THR A 44 7.72 -15.45 -10.68
CA THR A 44 8.62 -14.38 -10.21
C THR A 44 7.87 -13.42 -9.27
N SER A 45 8.58 -12.62 -8.47
CA SER A 45 7.93 -11.60 -7.64
C SER A 45 7.40 -10.45 -8.51
N LEU A 46 6.38 -9.72 -8.03
CA LEU A 46 5.95 -8.49 -8.70
C LEU A 46 7.10 -7.48 -8.79
N ALA A 47 7.99 -7.44 -7.80
CA ALA A 47 9.21 -6.62 -7.82
C ALA A 47 10.09 -6.88 -9.05
N ASP A 48 10.33 -8.15 -9.38
CA ASP A 48 11.15 -8.57 -10.52
C ASP A 48 10.41 -8.52 -11.85
N TYR A 49 9.08 -8.68 -11.81
CA TYR A 49 8.20 -8.62 -12.97
C TYR A 49 8.01 -7.18 -13.46
N TYR A 50 7.79 -6.25 -12.52
CA TYR A 50 7.35 -4.90 -12.80
C TYR A 50 8.25 -4.15 -13.79
N PRO A 51 9.59 -4.15 -13.70
CA PRO A 51 10.44 -3.38 -14.63
C PRO A 51 10.26 -3.81 -16.10
N ARG A 52 10.01 -5.09 -16.35
CA ARG A 52 9.97 -5.70 -17.70
C ARG A 52 8.57 -5.74 -18.29
N ALA A 53 7.54 -5.72 -17.45
CA ALA A 53 6.15 -5.84 -17.87
C ALA A 53 5.62 -4.58 -18.57
N SER A 54 4.69 -4.78 -19.51
CA SER A 54 3.93 -3.68 -20.11
C SER A 54 2.87 -3.16 -19.13
N VAL A 55 2.36 -1.94 -19.36
CA VAL A 55 1.24 -1.39 -18.56
C VAL A 55 0.02 -2.31 -18.64
N ALA A 56 -0.31 -2.82 -19.83
CA ALA A 56 -1.45 -3.70 -20.03
C ALA A 56 -1.31 -5.03 -19.27
N ASP A 57 -0.10 -5.58 -19.20
CA ASP A 57 0.14 -6.81 -18.45
C ASP A 57 0.09 -6.59 -16.94
N LEU A 58 0.58 -5.45 -16.46
CA LEU A 58 0.45 -5.06 -15.05
C LEU A 58 -1.01 -4.82 -14.65
N GLN A 59 -1.81 -4.17 -15.50
CA GLN A 59 -3.24 -4.01 -15.27
C GLN A 59 -3.94 -5.37 -15.17
N ARG A 60 -3.66 -6.30 -16.09
CA ARG A 60 -4.18 -7.68 -16.03
C ARG A 60 -3.71 -8.43 -14.78
N THR A 61 -2.47 -8.21 -14.35
CA THR A 61 -1.93 -8.79 -13.11
C THR A 61 -2.70 -8.28 -11.89
N LEU A 62 -2.99 -6.97 -11.83
CA LEU A 62 -3.78 -6.38 -10.76
C LEU A 62 -5.25 -6.83 -10.79
N ASP A 63 -5.84 -7.00 -11.99
CA ASP A 63 -7.17 -7.58 -12.14
C ASP A 63 -7.21 -8.99 -11.53
N ASN A 64 -6.26 -9.85 -11.89
CA ASN A 64 -6.15 -11.21 -11.35
C ASN A 64 -5.90 -11.21 -9.83
N LEU A 65 -5.09 -10.27 -9.33
CA LEU A 65 -4.83 -10.14 -7.90
C LEU A 65 -6.11 -9.79 -7.13
N ILE A 66 -6.79 -8.71 -7.51
CA ILE A 66 -7.92 -8.18 -6.74
C ILE A 66 -9.21 -8.98 -6.99
N GLN A 67 -9.48 -9.37 -8.24
CA GLN A 67 -10.75 -9.98 -8.65
C GLN A 67 -10.75 -11.51 -8.64
N HIS A 68 -9.58 -12.16 -8.54
CA HIS A 68 -9.50 -13.63 -8.47
C HIS A 68 -8.75 -14.14 -7.24
N THR A 69 -7.60 -13.56 -6.91
CA THR A 69 -6.78 -14.04 -5.78
C THR A 69 -7.35 -13.59 -4.44
N CYS A 70 -7.69 -12.31 -4.32
CA CYS A 70 -8.22 -11.73 -3.08
C CYS A 70 -9.75 -11.59 -3.04
N SER A 71 -10.46 -11.91 -4.13
CA SER A 71 -11.89 -11.58 -4.27
C SER A 71 -12.75 -12.10 -3.13
N HIS A 72 -12.57 -13.35 -2.74
CA HIS A 72 -13.33 -13.92 -1.62
C HIS A 72 -13.07 -13.22 -0.28
N TRP A 73 -11.89 -12.65 -0.06
CA TRP A 73 -11.64 -11.88 1.16
C TRP A 73 -12.47 -10.59 1.19
N TYR A 74 -12.55 -9.89 0.06
CA TYR A 74 -13.25 -8.61 -0.06
C TYR A 74 -14.77 -8.77 -0.23
N GLU A 75 -15.22 -9.85 -0.88
CA GLU A 75 -16.63 -10.23 -1.00
C GLU A 75 -17.23 -10.59 0.37
N ASN A 76 -16.46 -11.29 1.22
CA ASN A 76 -16.84 -11.65 2.59
C ASN A 76 -16.57 -10.53 3.62
N ARG A 77 -16.52 -9.27 3.17
CA ARG A 77 -16.42 -8.11 4.07
C ARG A 77 -17.58 -8.05 5.05
N GLU A 78 -17.31 -7.47 6.21
CA GLU A 78 -18.32 -7.23 7.23
C GLU A 78 -19.47 -6.36 6.71
N GLN A 79 -20.70 -6.75 7.02
CA GLN A 79 -21.90 -5.97 6.74
C GLN A 79 -22.76 -5.76 7.99
N PRO A 80 -23.41 -4.59 8.16
CA PRO A 80 -23.28 -3.39 7.32
C PRO A 80 -21.96 -2.66 7.57
N ARG A 81 -21.70 -1.62 6.76
CA ARG A 81 -20.60 -0.67 6.98
C ARG A 81 -20.75 0.01 8.35
N ARG A 82 -19.67 0.20 9.10
CA ARG A 82 -19.73 0.79 10.45
C ARG A 82 -18.72 1.92 10.62
N THR A 83 -19.11 2.94 11.39
CA THR A 83 -18.21 4.04 11.77
C THR A 83 -17.12 3.55 12.70
N ARG A 84 -15.85 3.74 12.31
CA ARG A 84 -14.67 3.32 13.08
C ARG A 84 -13.60 4.39 13.06
N ASN A 85 -12.75 4.39 14.09
CA ASN A 85 -11.54 5.21 14.09
C ASN A 85 -10.50 4.58 13.17
N LEU A 86 -10.24 5.22 12.02
CA LEU A 86 -9.31 4.72 11.03
C LEU A 86 -7.85 4.81 11.51
N VAL A 87 -7.51 5.79 12.36
CA VAL A 87 -6.18 5.92 12.96
C VAL A 87 -5.89 4.70 13.85
N GLU A 88 -6.84 4.33 14.71
CA GLU A 88 -6.72 3.16 15.60
C GLU A 88 -6.61 1.85 14.80
N LEU A 89 -7.41 1.70 13.73
CA LEU A 89 -7.33 0.53 12.86
C LEU A 89 -5.94 0.37 12.25
N TYR A 90 -5.35 1.44 11.72
CA TYR A 90 -4.00 1.40 11.13
C TYR A 90 -2.91 1.26 12.19
N GLN A 91 -3.04 1.92 13.35
CA GLN A 91 -2.10 1.73 14.46
C GLN A 91 -2.02 0.27 14.89
N LYS A 92 -3.17 -0.38 15.09
CA LYS A 92 -3.24 -1.80 15.46
C LYS A 92 -2.69 -2.70 14.35
N ALA A 93 -3.13 -2.47 13.11
CA ALA A 93 -2.77 -3.26 11.94
C ALA A 93 -1.27 -3.22 11.60
N LEU A 94 -0.65 -2.06 11.78
CA LEU A 94 0.76 -1.80 11.46
C LEU A 94 1.68 -1.89 12.69
N HIS A 95 1.14 -2.29 13.85
CA HIS A 95 1.86 -2.36 15.12
C HIS A 95 2.55 -1.05 15.53
N ILE A 96 1.93 0.09 15.22
CA ILE A 96 2.41 1.41 15.63
C ILE A 96 2.08 1.59 17.11
N HIS A 97 3.08 1.45 17.97
CA HIS A 97 2.90 1.67 19.41
C HIS A 97 2.59 3.15 19.74
N THR A 98 3.27 4.07 19.07
CA THR A 98 3.12 5.53 19.27
C THR A 98 3.55 6.27 18.01
N TRP A 99 2.76 7.26 17.57
CA TRP A 99 3.15 8.15 16.46
C TRP A 99 4.39 9.00 16.80
N ASP A 100 4.61 9.30 18.09
CA ASP A 100 5.77 10.07 18.55
C ASP A 100 7.11 9.49 18.11
N LYS A 101 7.25 8.17 18.08
CA LYS A 101 8.49 7.52 17.60
C LYS A 101 8.78 7.83 16.13
N ILE A 102 7.74 7.88 15.31
CA ILE A 102 7.86 8.24 13.89
C ILE A 102 8.35 9.68 13.77
N TRP A 103 7.76 10.59 14.55
CA TRP A 103 8.16 12.00 14.54
C TRP A 103 9.54 12.26 15.13
N GLN A 104 9.93 11.54 16.17
CA GLN A 104 11.28 11.60 16.72
C GLN A 104 12.31 11.14 15.68
N GLY A 105 12.06 10.02 14.99
CA GLY A 105 12.90 9.58 13.88
C GLY A 105 13.00 10.61 12.77
N MET A 106 11.86 11.22 12.39
CA MET A 106 11.81 12.24 11.35
C MET A 106 12.52 13.54 11.74
N ALA A 107 12.47 13.95 13.02
CA ALA A 107 13.12 15.18 13.50
C ALA A 107 14.65 15.17 13.32
N HIS A 108 15.27 13.99 13.26
CA HIS A 108 16.70 13.84 12.99
C HIS A 108 17.06 14.17 11.54
N ILE A 109 16.13 13.92 10.61
CA ILE A 109 16.33 14.09 9.16
C ILE A 109 15.79 15.43 8.68
N TYR A 110 14.67 15.85 9.24
CA TYR A 110 13.99 17.09 8.90
C TYR A 110 13.71 17.88 10.19
N PRO A 111 14.66 18.73 10.64
CA PRO A 111 14.55 19.45 11.92
C PRO A 111 13.30 20.33 12.05
N ALA A 112 12.73 20.77 10.91
CA ALA A 112 11.51 21.56 10.87
C ALA A 112 10.22 20.71 10.87
N VAL A 113 10.27 19.42 11.27
CA VAL A 113 9.07 18.54 11.30
C VAL A 113 8.00 19.04 12.27
N ASP A 114 8.38 19.90 13.21
CA ASP A 114 7.47 20.57 14.15
C ASP A 114 6.94 21.92 13.64
N ALA A 115 7.34 22.39 12.47
CA ALA A 115 6.83 23.65 11.92
C ALA A 115 5.31 23.55 11.62
N PRO A 116 4.56 24.67 11.60
CA PRO A 116 3.14 24.65 11.23
C PRO A 116 2.90 24.14 9.80
N THR A 117 3.77 24.54 8.88
CA THR A 117 3.84 24.12 7.48
C THR A 117 5.23 23.55 7.18
N LEU A 118 5.33 22.75 6.11
CA LEU A 118 6.57 22.15 5.65
C LEU A 118 7.00 22.75 4.32
N ALA A 119 8.29 22.92 4.11
CA ALA A 119 8.88 23.35 2.83
C ALA A 119 10.02 22.40 2.44
N PHE A 120 10.06 21.95 1.20
CA PHE A 120 11.01 20.93 0.77
C PHE A 120 12.07 21.54 -0.15
N PRO A 121 13.37 21.20 0.01
CA PRO A 121 14.42 21.70 -0.87
C PRO A 121 14.12 21.40 -2.33
N GLY A 122 14.18 22.43 -3.19
CA GLY A 122 13.95 22.29 -4.65
C GLY A 122 12.49 22.15 -5.07
N VAL A 123 11.55 22.13 -4.13
CA VAL A 123 10.11 22.01 -4.37
C VAL A 123 9.45 23.36 -4.07
N GLU A 124 8.67 23.87 -5.01
CA GLU A 124 7.95 25.13 -4.82
C GLU A 124 6.70 24.93 -3.95
N GLY A 125 6.51 25.85 -2.98
CA GLY A 125 5.33 25.95 -2.14
C GLY A 125 5.56 25.58 -0.66
N GLU A 126 4.54 25.86 0.14
CA GLU A 126 4.43 25.38 1.52
C GLU A 126 3.32 24.33 1.60
N PHE A 127 3.56 23.28 2.39
CA PHE A 127 2.68 22.13 2.49
C PHE A 127 2.13 21.98 3.91
N HIS A 128 0.90 21.46 4.01
CA HIS A 128 0.32 21.14 5.31
C HIS A 128 1.15 20.07 6.02
N ASN A 129 1.45 20.31 7.30
CA ASN A 129 2.20 19.35 8.09
C ASN A 129 1.31 18.18 8.53
N PRO A 130 1.58 16.93 8.12
CA PRO A 130 0.79 15.76 8.50
C PRO A 130 0.80 15.50 10.02
N LYS A 131 1.88 15.87 10.73
CA LYS A 131 1.93 15.83 12.20
C LYS A 131 0.88 16.74 12.81
N ARG A 132 0.80 17.98 12.33
CA ARG A 132 -0.18 18.98 12.80
C ARG A 132 -1.61 18.57 12.48
N TRP A 133 -1.83 17.94 11.33
CA TRP A 133 -3.13 17.38 11.00
C TRP A 133 -3.54 16.24 11.95
N LEU A 134 -2.63 15.31 12.29
CA LEU A 134 -2.92 14.26 13.28
C LEU A 134 -3.20 14.83 14.67
N ASP A 135 -2.39 15.81 15.12
CA ASP A 135 -2.60 16.51 16.39
C ASP A 135 -3.99 17.18 16.44
N ALA A 136 -4.36 17.91 15.38
CA ALA A 136 -5.65 18.60 15.27
C ALA A 136 -6.85 17.64 15.28
N ASN A 137 -6.67 16.43 14.73
CA ASN A 137 -7.67 15.37 14.78
C ASN A 137 -7.60 14.53 16.07
N HIS A 138 -6.77 14.91 17.05
CA HIS A 138 -6.56 14.17 18.30
C HIS A 138 -6.25 12.68 18.06
N TYR A 139 -5.51 12.38 16.99
CA TYR A 139 -5.20 11.01 16.56
C TYR A 139 -6.44 10.12 16.39
N ALA A 140 -7.57 10.71 15.97
CA ALA A 140 -8.81 9.98 15.74
C ALA A 140 -9.56 10.50 14.51
N VAL A 141 -9.88 9.60 13.57
CA VAL A 141 -10.66 9.93 12.38
C VAL A 141 -11.75 8.90 12.20
N TYR A 142 -13.00 9.30 12.47
CA TYR A 142 -14.15 8.41 12.41
C TYR A 142 -14.80 8.46 11.02
N LEU A 143 -14.74 7.35 10.31
CA LEU A 143 -15.38 7.18 9.00
C LEU A 143 -16.19 5.88 8.96
N PRO A 144 -17.30 5.82 8.21
CA PRO A 144 -17.94 4.55 7.92
C PRO A 144 -16.98 3.74 7.05
N VAL A 145 -16.55 2.56 7.51
CA VAL A 145 -15.61 1.68 6.79
C VAL A 145 -16.09 0.23 6.78
N TRP A 146 -15.64 -0.54 5.80
CA TRP A 146 -15.74 -2.00 5.84
C TRP A 146 -14.47 -2.62 6.41
N LEU A 147 -14.65 -3.72 7.13
CA LEU A 147 -13.57 -4.63 7.45
C LEU A 147 -13.67 -5.85 6.57
N ALA A 148 -12.53 -6.40 6.15
CA ALA A 148 -12.43 -7.62 5.37
C ALA A 148 -11.23 -8.41 5.85
N THR A 149 -11.07 -9.64 5.37
CA THR A 149 -9.75 -10.28 5.43
C THR A 149 -8.82 -9.47 4.52
N THR A 150 -7.63 -9.15 5.02
CA THR A 150 -6.58 -8.44 4.29
C THR A 150 -5.28 -9.23 4.42
N HIS A 151 -4.44 -9.22 3.39
CA HIS A 151 -3.09 -9.77 3.46
C HIS A 151 -2.30 -9.11 4.59
N GLY A 152 -2.40 -7.78 4.69
CA GLY A 152 -1.81 -6.97 5.75
C GLY A 152 -0.30 -6.74 5.65
N ASP A 153 0.30 -7.19 4.56
CA ASP A 153 1.64 -6.84 4.10
C ASP A 153 1.71 -7.00 2.57
N LEU A 154 0.76 -6.42 1.84
CA LEU A 154 0.61 -6.65 0.40
C LEU A 154 1.60 -5.78 -0.41
N ASN A 155 2.89 -6.08 -0.25
CA ASN A 155 3.97 -5.45 -0.99
C ASN A 155 4.39 -6.27 -2.24
N GLU A 156 5.26 -5.71 -3.05
CA GLU A 156 5.73 -6.25 -4.33
C GLU A 156 6.49 -7.58 -4.23
N HIS A 157 7.00 -7.93 -3.04
CA HIS A 157 7.71 -9.19 -2.81
C HIS A 157 6.77 -10.32 -2.39
N ASN A 158 5.61 -9.97 -1.83
CA ASN A 158 4.61 -10.93 -1.37
C ASN A 158 3.59 -11.32 -2.46
N ILE A 159 3.72 -10.74 -3.66
CA ILE A 159 2.93 -11.07 -4.83
C ILE A 159 3.81 -11.83 -5.81
N LEU A 160 3.45 -13.07 -6.10
CA LEU A 160 4.06 -13.89 -7.13
C LEU A 160 3.23 -13.79 -8.42
N VAL A 161 3.90 -13.69 -9.56
CA VAL A 161 3.32 -13.48 -10.89
C VAL A 161 3.88 -14.52 -11.86
N THR A 162 3.03 -15.14 -12.67
CA THR A 162 3.41 -16.01 -13.79
C THR A 162 3.43 -15.27 -15.12
N ARG A 163 3.97 -15.89 -16.18
CA ARG A 163 4.00 -15.31 -17.54
C ARG A 163 2.63 -14.96 -18.11
N ASP A 164 1.58 -15.68 -17.70
CA ASP A 164 0.19 -15.43 -18.08
C ASP A 164 -0.55 -14.50 -17.10
N ASN A 165 0.20 -13.78 -16.26
CA ASN A 165 -0.25 -12.76 -15.32
C ASN A 165 -1.13 -13.29 -14.18
N ARG A 166 -1.19 -14.61 -13.93
CA ARG A 166 -1.83 -15.15 -12.74
C ARG A 166 -1.01 -14.81 -11.50
N THR A 167 -1.69 -14.71 -10.36
CA THR A 167 -1.09 -14.21 -9.12
C THR A 167 -1.27 -15.18 -7.97
N TRP A 168 -0.25 -15.26 -7.13
CA TRP A 168 -0.29 -15.96 -5.84
C TRP A 168 0.27 -15.06 -4.75
N LEU A 169 -0.19 -15.30 -3.52
CA LEU A 169 0.29 -14.60 -2.34
C LEU A 169 1.16 -15.51 -1.48
N ILE A 170 2.14 -14.91 -0.83
CA ILE A 170 3.00 -15.54 0.16
C ILE A 170 3.17 -14.62 1.37
N ASP A 171 3.73 -15.14 2.45
CA ASP A 171 3.94 -14.42 3.71
C ASP A 171 2.64 -13.92 4.35
N PHE A 172 1.83 -14.88 4.80
CA PHE A 172 0.58 -14.60 5.51
C PHE A 172 0.78 -14.21 6.98
N TYR A 173 1.97 -13.72 7.37
CA TYR A 173 2.26 -13.40 8.77
C TYR A 173 1.34 -12.31 9.31
N ARG A 174 0.94 -11.32 8.49
CA ARG A 174 0.06 -10.21 8.89
C ARG A 174 -1.40 -10.37 8.46
N THR A 175 -1.75 -11.51 7.86
CA THR A 175 -3.08 -11.74 7.33
C THR A 175 -4.12 -11.85 8.43
N GLY A 176 -5.24 -11.16 8.24
CA GLY A 176 -6.34 -11.17 9.18
C GLY A 176 -7.37 -10.08 8.89
N THR A 177 -8.26 -9.83 9.84
CA THR A 177 -9.29 -8.80 9.70
C THR A 177 -8.69 -7.39 9.75
N GLY A 178 -8.86 -6.61 8.69
CA GLY A 178 -8.35 -5.25 8.55
C GLY A 178 -9.31 -4.33 7.81
N HIS A 179 -8.95 -3.06 7.71
CA HIS A 179 -9.65 -2.10 6.85
C HIS A 179 -9.60 -2.57 5.40
N ILE A 180 -10.74 -2.60 4.70
CA ILE A 180 -10.82 -3.20 3.35
C ILE A 180 -9.86 -2.56 2.33
N LEU A 181 -9.53 -1.27 2.46
CA LEU A 181 -8.60 -0.59 1.55
C LEU A 181 -7.13 -0.80 1.89
N ARG A 182 -6.81 -1.53 2.99
CA ARG A 182 -5.43 -1.69 3.48
C ARG A 182 -4.50 -2.24 2.41
N ASP A 183 -4.88 -3.35 1.80
CA ASP A 183 -4.07 -4.03 0.79
C ASP A 183 -3.85 -3.15 -0.46
N LEU A 184 -4.86 -2.33 -0.84
CA LEU A 184 -4.73 -1.39 -1.95
C LEU A 184 -3.76 -0.24 -1.65
N VAL A 185 -3.83 0.35 -0.44
CA VAL A 185 -2.92 1.45 -0.08
C VAL A 185 -1.50 0.95 0.17
N GLU A 186 -1.33 -0.26 0.70
CA GLU A 186 -0.02 -0.93 0.82
C GLU A 186 0.62 -1.12 -0.56
N LEU A 187 -0.13 -1.66 -1.52
CA LEU A 187 0.38 -1.88 -2.87
C LEU A 187 0.60 -0.56 -3.64
N GLU A 188 -0.26 0.46 -3.45
CA GLU A 188 0.02 1.79 -4.01
C GLU A 188 1.34 2.34 -3.48
N CYS A 189 1.57 2.28 -2.17
CA CYS A 189 2.81 2.74 -1.57
C CYS A 189 4.04 1.96 -2.07
N ALA A 190 3.93 0.64 -2.22
CA ALA A 190 4.98 -0.19 -2.85
C ALA A 190 5.29 0.29 -4.29
N ILE A 191 4.27 0.54 -5.10
CA ILE A 191 4.47 1.05 -6.47
C ILE A 191 5.14 2.43 -6.44
N LYS A 192 4.66 3.35 -5.60
CA LYS A 192 5.17 4.73 -5.50
C LYS A 192 6.63 4.80 -5.06
N PHE A 193 6.97 4.07 -4.00
CA PHE A 193 8.22 4.29 -3.28
C PHE A 193 9.29 3.25 -3.61
N ASN A 194 8.91 2.05 -4.07
CA ASN A 194 9.85 0.98 -4.37
C ASN A 194 9.98 0.73 -5.88
N LEU A 195 8.87 0.71 -6.63
CA LEU A 195 8.88 0.29 -8.04
C LEU A 195 9.02 1.42 -9.06
N ALA A 196 8.52 2.63 -8.76
CA ALA A 196 8.54 3.75 -9.70
C ALA A 196 9.94 4.33 -9.94
N GLY A 197 10.89 4.09 -9.04
CA GLY A 197 12.28 4.56 -9.17
C GLY A 197 12.44 6.08 -9.15
N MET A 198 11.46 6.82 -8.62
CA MET A 198 11.49 8.29 -8.56
C MET A 198 12.38 8.77 -7.42
N THR A 199 13.57 9.31 -7.69
CA THR A 199 14.48 9.82 -6.64
C THR A 199 14.40 11.32 -6.40
N ASP A 200 13.88 12.09 -7.36
CA ASP A 200 13.80 13.55 -7.32
C ASP A 200 12.50 14.05 -6.66
N LEU A 201 12.60 15.01 -5.73
CA LEU A 201 11.43 15.54 -5.00
C LEU A 201 10.46 16.31 -5.90
N THR A 202 10.95 17.04 -6.91
CA THR A 202 10.09 17.78 -7.84
C THR A 202 9.32 16.82 -8.76
N ARG A 203 9.97 15.74 -9.21
CA ARG A 203 9.30 14.62 -9.89
C ARG A 203 8.24 13.98 -9.00
N CYS A 204 8.55 13.71 -7.72
CA CYS A 204 7.59 13.19 -6.75
C CYS A 204 6.39 14.14 -6.54
N GLN A 205 6.62 15.46 -6.45
CA GLN A 205 5.57 16.46 -6.33
C GLN A 205 4.61 16.40 -7.54
N ARG A 206 5.14 16.40 -8.77
CA ARG A 206 4.31 16.32 -9.97
C ARG A 206 3.52 15.02 -10.05
N PHE A 207 4.18 13.91 -9.73
CA PHE A 207 3.55 12.59 -9.70
C PHE A 207 2.37 12.56 -8.71
N GLU A 208 2.59 13.02 -7.48
CA GLU A 208 1.58 13.06 -6.44
C GLU A 208 0.45 14.01 -6.81
N ALA A 209 0.78 15.19 -7.35
CA ALA A 209 -0.22 16.17 -7.81
C ALA A 209 -1.14 15.58 -8.87
N THR A 210 -0.62 14.74 -9.79
CA THR A 210 -1.45 14.04 -10.79
C THR A 210 -2.40 13.05 -10.13
N LEU A 211 -1.93 12.22 -9.20
CA LEU A 211 -2.77 11.25 -8.50
C LEU A 211 -3.85 11.91 -7.62
N LEU A 212 -3.56 13.07 -7.02
CA LEU A 212 -4.49 13.79 -6.14
C LEU A 212 -5.58 14.56 -6.91
N GLN A 213 -5.57 14.56 -8.25
CA GLN A 213 -6.67 15.12 -9.06
C GLN A 213 -7.96 14.27 -9.01
N GLN A 214 -7.87 13.01 -8.58
CA GLN A 214 -9.03 12.14 -8.46
C GLN A 214 -9.95 12.64 -7.34
N ALA A 215 -11.22 12.92 -7.66
CA ALA A 215 -12.28 13.13 -6.67
C ALA A 215 -12.97 11.80 -6.30
N ARG A 216 -12.77 10.74 -7.08
CA ARG A 216 -13.22 9.36 -6.85
C ARG A 216 -12.20 8.36 -7.38
N LEU A 217 -12.17 7.15 -6.81
CA LEU A 217 -11.21 6.10 -7.18
C LEU A 217 -11.30 5.63 -8.64
N ASP A 218 -12.52 5.59 -9.19
CA ASP A 218 -12.80 5.21 -10.58
C ASP A 218 -12.72 6.38 -11.57
N GLN A 219 -12.47 7.59 -11.08
CA GLN A 219 -12.39 8.75 -11.95
C GLN A 219 -11.10 8.68 -12.77
N PRO A 220 -11.18 8.73 -14.11
CA PRO A 220 -9.99 8.78 -14.95
C PRO A 220 -9.25 10.10 -14.73
N VAL A 221 -7.92 10.03 -14.76
CA VAL A 221 -7.03 11.20 -14.76
C VAL A 221 -6.32 11.25 -16.10
N THR A 222 -6.26 12.45 -16.69
CA THR A 222 -5.48 12.67 -17.91
C THR A 222 -3.99 12.65 -17.55
N LEU A 223 -3.27 11.67 -18.08
CA LEU A 223 -1.83 11.58 -17.91
C LEU A 223 -1.12 12.59 -18.82
N PRO A 224 -0.06 13.26 -18.35
CA PRO A 224 0.75 14.11 -19.22
C PRO A 224 1.37 13.30 -20.35
N GLU A 225 1.42 13.88 -21.55
CA GLU A 225 2.10 13.24 -22.68
C GLU A 225 3.60 13.08 -22.38
N ASN A 226 4.14 11.89 -22.69
CA ASN A 226 5.55 11.55 -22.47
C ASN A 226 6.02 11.70 -21.01
N ASP A 227 5.11 11.53 -20.04
CA ASP A 227 5.49 11.52 -18.63
C ASP A 227 6.42 10.31 -18.35
N PRO A 228 7.64 10.52 -17.80
CA PRO A 228 8.55 9.42 -17.47
C PRO A 228 7.95 8.45 -16.42
N ASP A 229 6.94 8.88 -15.68
CA ASP A 229 6.21 8.11 -14.67
C ASP A 229 4.85 7.59 -15.16
N ALA A 230 4.53 7.75 -16.45
CA ALA A 230 3.24 7.34 -17.02
C ALA A 230 2.88 5.88 -16.70
N LYS A 231 3.88 4.99 -16.66
CA LYS A 231 3.69 3.58 -16.28
C LYS A 231 3.17 3.45 -14.84
N ALA A 232 3.83 4.06 -13.87
CA ALA A 232 3.43 3.99 -12.47
C ALA A 232 2.09 4.69 -12.23
N LEU A 233 1.87 5.85 -12.86
CA LEU A 233 0.58 6.55 -12.81
C LEU A 233 -0.55 5.68 -13.35
N ALA A 234 -0.40 5.09 -14.54
CA ALA A 234 -1.42 4.25 -15.14
C ALA A 234 -1.74 3.00 -14.29
N VAL A 235 -0.72 2.38 -13.70
CA VAL A 235 -0.89 1.20 -12.83
C VAL A 235 -1.60 1.57 -11.53
N ILE A 236 -1.23 2.68 -10.88
CA ILE A 236 -1.90 3.13 -9.64
C ILE A 236 -3.34 3.56 -9.90
N LEU A 237 -3.61 4.31 -10.97
CA LEU A 237 -4.97 4.70 -11.34
C LEU A 237 -5.86 3.48 -11.59
N HIS A 238 -5.29 2.43 -12.19
CA HIS A 238 -5.98 1.14 -12.35
C HIS A 238 -6.20 0.42 -11.02
N LEU A 239 -5.18 0.35 -10.15
CA LEU A 239 -5.30 -0.21 -8.81
C LEU A 239 -6.43 0.47 -8.00
N ARG A 240 -6.51 1.79 -8.09
CA ARG A 240 -7.57 2.57 -7.44
C ARG A 240 -8.95 2.23 -7.99
N SER A 241 -9.10 2.13 -9.32
CA SER A 241 -10.38 1.82 -9.94
C SER A 241 -10.93 0.45 -9.49
N LEU A 242 -10.04 -0.53 -9.29
CA LEU A 242 -10.39 -1.86 -8.73
C LEU A 242 -10.94 -1.78 -7.30
N GLY A 243 -10.59 -0.75 -6.54
CA GLY A 243 -11.08 -0.50 -5.18
C GLY A 243 -12.33 0.38 -5.10
N SER A 244 -12.90 0.81 -6.22
CA SER A 244 -14.01 1.77 -6.26
C SER A 244 -15.26 1.28 -5.49
N ASP A 245 -15.49 -0.03 -5.49
CA ASP A 245 -16.59 -0.67 -4.75
C ASP A 245 -16.32 -0.85 -3.25
N PHE A 246 -15.14 -0.50 -2.75
CA PHE A 246 -14.73 -0.69 -1.35
C PHE A 246 -14.86 0.57 -0.50
N THR A 247 -14.97 1.74 -1.12
CA THR A 247 -14.99 3.05 -0.44
C THR A 247 -16.38 3.64 -0.32
N GLY A 248 -16.55 4.57 0.63
CA GLY A 248 -17.66 5.53 0.61
C GLY A 248 -17.51 6.57 -0.51
N PRO A 249 -18.43 7.54 -0.62
CA PRO A 249 -18.33 8.60 -1.61
C PRO A 249 -17.08 9.46 -1.41
N GLY A 250 -16.37 9.74 -2.51
CA GLY A 250 -15.19 10.61 -2.53
C GLY A 250 -13.89 9.89 -2.17
N MET A 251 -12.83 10.67 -1.93
CA MET A 251 -11.48 10.16 -1.63
C MET A 251 -11.09 10.20 -0.15
N ARG A 252 -11.93 10.76 0.74
CA ARG A 252 -11.53 11.04 2.13
C ARG A 252 -11.05 9.79 2.89
N GLU A 253 -11.76 8.68 2.77
CA GLU A 253 -11.37 7.41 3.41
C GLU A 253 -10.07 6.86 2.81
N TYR A 254 -9.98 6.82 1.49
CA TYR A 254 -8.79 6.34 0.78
C TYR A 254 -7.56 7.18 1.10
N ASN A 255 -7.66 8.50 1.02
CA ASN A 255 -6.56 9.42 1.31
C ASN A 255 -6.17 9.39 2.79
N THR A 256 -7.12 9.19 3.71
CA THR A 256 -6.78 8.98 5.13
C THR A 256 -6.00 7.69 5.32
N ALA A 257 -6.45 6.58 4.70
CA ALA A 257 -5.75 5.30 4.73
C ALA A 257 -4.34 5.39 4.11
N LEU A 258 -4.22 6.05 2.96
CA LEU A 258 -2.97 6.28 2.25
C LEU A 258 -2.01 7.13 3.07
N LEU A 259 -2.51 8.20 3.72
CA LEU A 259 -1.72 9.03 4.63
C LEU A 259 -1.18 8.19 5.79
N LEU A 260 -2.04 7.43 6.49
CA LEU A 260 -1.65 6.64 7.66
C LEU A 260 -0.60 5.57 7.29
N HIS A 261 -0.74 4.92 6.13
CA HIS A 261 0.25 3.98 5.65
C HIS A 261 1.56 4.67 5.25
N THR A 262 1.50 5.79 4.52
CA THR A 262 2.68 6.59 4.16
C THR A 262 3.46 7.05 5.39
N LEU A 263 2.75 7.47 6.45
CA LEU A 263 3.38 7.86 7.72
C LEU A 263 4.01 6.68 8.45
N TYR A 264 3.40 5.50 8.41
CA TYR A 264 4.04 4.28 8.93
C TYR A 264 5.36 3.98 8.23
N MET A 265 5.43 4.15 6.91
CA MET A 265 6.66 3.91 6.15
C MET A 265 7.82 4.82 6.59
N LEU A 266 7.55 6.02 7.12
CA LEU A 266 8.60 6.87 7.71
C LEU A 266 9.35 6.19 8.87
N SER A 267 8.73 5.22 9.54
CA SER A 267 9.33 4.45 10.64
C SER A 267 10.18 3.27 10.18
N LEU A 268 10.18 2.93 8.89
CA LEU A 268 10.92 1.79 8.36
C LEU A 268 12.37 2.20 8.07
N ASP A 269 13.32 1.50 8.70
CA ASP A 269 14.74 1.83 8.64
C ASP A 269 15.39 1.44 7.30
N PHE A 270 14.90 0.41 6.60
CA PHE A 270 15.44 0.02 5.30
C PHE A 270 15.21 1.07 4.20
N LEU A 271 14.26 2.00 4.39
CA LEU A 271 14.05 3.15 3.51
C LEU A 271 15.07 4.27 3.75
N ALA A 272 15.94 4.14 4.76
CA ALA A 272 17.05 5.04 5.05
C ALA A 272 18.40 4.55 4.47
N GLU A 273 18.45 3.36 3.85
CA GLU A 273 19.72 2.85 3.30
C GLU A 273 20.03 3.46 1.92
N ALA A 274 20.64 4.64 1.97
CA ALA A 274 21.69 5.19 1.09
C ALA A 274 21.65 6.74 1.07
N ASP A 275 20.50 7.34 1.38
CA ASP A 275 20.21 8.77 1.25
C ASP A 275 18.91 9.12 2.03
N ASP A 276 18.97 10.12 2.92
CA ASP A 276 17.82 10.67 3.65
C ASP A 276 16.66 11.12 2.72
N SER A 277 16.90 11.24 1.42
CA SER A 277 15.90 11.53 0.38
C SER A 277 14.72 10.57 0.39
N GLY A 278 14.92 9.30 0.76
CA GLY A 278 13.84 8.32 0.86
C GLY A 278 12.72 8.78 1.77
N ARG A 279 13.08 9.22 2.98
CA ARG A 279 12.13 9.73 3.99
C ARG A 279 11.58 11.11 3.63
N LEU A 280 12.34 11.95 2.94
CA LEU A 280 11.83 13.23 2.44
C LEU A 280 10.74 13.05 1.37
N ARG A 281 10.88 12.07 0.45
CA ARG A 281 9.84 11.75 -0.54
C ARG A 281 8.53 11.29 0.13
N LEU A 282 8.64 10.43 1.13
CA LEU A 282 7.50 9.97 1.94
C LEU A 282 6.82 11.13 2.67
N LEU A 283 7.61 12.01 3.32
CA LEU A 283 7.09 13.16 4.04
C LEU A 283 6.41 14.17 3.09
N LEU A 284 6.97 14.39 1.90
CA LEU A 284 6.36 15.22 0.86
C LEU A 284 5.02 14.64 0.41
N SER A 285 4.95 13.34 0.07
CA SER A 285 3.69 12.69 -0.30
C SER A 285 2.65 12.79 0.83
N ALA A 286 3.04 12.51 2.09
CA ALA A 286 2.16 12.66 3.25
C ALA A 286 1.63 14.09 3.41
N ALA A 287 2.47 15.11 3.22
CA ALA A 287 2.08 16.51 3.29
C ALA A 287 1.10 16.91 2.18
N MET A 288 1.29 16.38 0.96
CA MET A 288 0.38 16.61 -0.17
C MET A 288 -0.95 15.90 0.01
N ILE A 289 -0.97 14.64 0.47
CA ILE A 289 -2.21 13.91 0.79
C ILE A 289 -3.00 14.66 1.87
N THR A 290 -2.32 15.18 2.89
CA THR A 290 -2.93 15.95 3.99
C THR A 290 -3.70 17.18 3.48
N ALA A 291 -3.29 17.80 2.38
CA ALA A 291 -4.00 18.93 1.79
C ALA A 291 -5.39 18.57 1.21
N THR A 292 -5.70 17.27 1.08
CA THR A 292 -6.98 16.77 0.55
C THR A 292 -8.00 16.35 1.62
N LEU A 293 -7.64 16.44 2.91
CA LEU A 293 -8.40 15.86 4.04
C LEU A 293 -9.21 16.88 4.86
#